data_AF-A0A495S6Q8-F1
#
_entry.id   AF-A0A495S6Q8-F1
#
_cell.length_a   1.000
_cell.length_b   1.000
_cell.length_c   1.000
_cell.angle_alpha   90.00
_cell.angle_beta   90.00
_cell.angle_gamma   90.00
#
_symmetry.space_group_name_H-M   'P 1'
#
loop_
_entity.id
_entity.type
_entity.pdbx_description
1 polymer ?
#
loop_
_entity_poly.entity_id
_entity_poly.type
_entity_poly.pdbx_seq_one_letter_code
_entity_poly.pdbx_strand_id
1 'polypeptide(L)'
;MKTLKKITLALALSTLIYSCQSSKQVLSQSDKRTEIMNTIADSKSMSKEMMDVMMKSENGKMMMEEMMKEHHDKMMGMMKNNPEMRKSMMSEMMKDNPEMMKEHHAKMMAMMKDNPEMMHNMMSDMMKMMKDNPEMMKSMMSKMMESSKGDDAMMSGMCKEMMGSEKMMEMMEKMKKEKMDKSKMKATDKKTEKKEDHKAHH
;
A
#
# COMPACT_ATOMS: atom_id res chain seq x y z
N MET A 1 -19.02 63.61 55.83
CA MET A 1 -18.08 62.49 55.57
C MET A 1 -18.66 61.09 55.77
N LYS A 2 -19.56 60.83 56.73
CA LYS A 2 -20.09 59.48 57.01
C LYS A 2 -20.96 58.90 55.87
N THR A 3 -21.71 59.75 55.16
CA THR A 3 -22.62 59.34 54.08
C THR A 3 -21.88 58.96 52.78
N LEU A 4 -20.85 59.74 52.42
CA LEU A 4 -19.98 59.45 51.27
C LEU A 4 -19.25 58.11 51.42
N LYS A 5 -18.71 57.82 52.61
CA LYS A 5 -18.05 56.52 52.89
C LYS A 5 -18.99 55.32 52.69
N LYS A 6 -20.29 55.46 53.02
CA LYS A 6 -21.29 54.41 52.81
C LYS A 6 -21.62 54.19 51.34
N ILE A 7 -21.70 55.26 50.55
CA ILE A 7 -21.96 55.19 49.11
C ILE A 7 -20.78 54.55 48.37
N THR A 8 -19.55 54.95 48.70
CA THR A 8 -18.33 54.35 48.12
C THR A 8 -18.21 52.87 48.47
N LEU A 9 -18.55 52.47 49.71
CA LEU A 9 -18.54 51.07 50.12
C LEU A 9 -19.60 50.23 49.38
N ALA A 10 -20.80 50.78 49.19
CA ALA A 10 -21.88 50.12 48.44
C ALA A 10 -21.53 49.92 46.95
N LEU A 11 -20.89 50.92 46.33
CA LEU A 11 -20.42 50.81 44.95
C LEU A 11 -19.27 49.78 44.80
N ALA A 12 -18.33 49.75 45.75
CA ALA A 12 -17.25 48.77 45.76
C ALA A 12 -17.75 47.34 46.00
N LEU A 13 -18.78 47.16 46.83
CA LEU A 13 -19.41 45.85 47.04
C LEU A 13 -20.21 45.40 45.81
N SER A 14 -20.84 46.33 45.08
CA SER A 14 -21.61 46.02 43.87
C SER A 14 -20.70 45.55 42.72
N THR A 15 -19.50 46.11 42.58
CA THR A 15 -18.52 45.65 41.58
C THR A 15 -17.92 44.29 41.91
N LEU A 16 -17.74 43.96 43.19
CA LEU A 16 -17.31 42.63 43.67
C LEU A 16 -18.34 41.52 43.41
N ILE A 17 -19.64 41.84 43.37
CA ILE A 17 -20.71 40.87 43.13
C ILE A 17 -20.79 40.49 41.64
N TYR A 18 -20.43 41.38 40.71
CA TYR A 18 -20.33 41.05 39.28
C TYR A 18 -19.21 40.03 38.99
N SER A 19 -18.15 40.03 39.79
CA SER A 19 -17.06 39.05 39.74
C SER A 19 -17.49 37.64 40.18
N CYS A 20 -18.66 37.54 40.83
CA CYS A 20 -19.21 36.31 41.40
C CYS A 20 -20.41 35.78 40.61
N GLN A 21 -20.60 36.19 39.35
CA GLN A 21 -21.54 35.49 38.47
C GLN A 21 -21.10 34.04 38.36
N SER A 22 -21.91 33.13 38.91
CA SER A 22 -21.61 31.71 38.83
C SER A 22 -21.44 31.31 37.37
N SER A 23 -20.49 30.43 37.08
CA SER A 23 -20.25 29.91 35.74
C SER A 23 -21.54 29.42 35.06
N LYS A 24 -22.48 28.87 35.83
CA LYS A 24 -23.81 28.45 35.35
C LYS A 24 -24.67 29.62 34.82
N GLN A 25 -24.62 30.78 35.47
CA GLN A 25 -25.35 31.96 35.04
C GLN A 25 -24.75 32.56 33.76
N VAL A 26 -23.41 32.60 33.66
CA VAL A 26 -22.72 33.05 32.44
C VAL A 26 -23.03 32.12 31.26
N LEU A 27 -23.00 30.80 31.48
CA LEU A 27 -23.29 29.80 30.44
C LEU A 27 -24.76 29.73 30.01
N SER A 28 -25.68 30.26 30.83
CA SER A 28 -27.10 30.35 30.50
C SER A 28 -27.43 31.46 29.49
N GLN A 29 -26.55 32.44 29.31
CA GLN A 29 -26.73 33.52 28.36
C GLN A 29 -26.12 33.13 27.00
N SER A 30 -26.94 33.08 25.95
CA SER A 30 -26.52 32.62 24.61
C SER A 30 -25.34 33.41 24.08
N ASP A 31 -25.39 34.74 24.20
CA ASP A 31 -24.41 35.64 23.57
C ASP A 31 -23.04 35.48 24.23
N LYS A 32 -23.02 35.40 25.56
CA LYS A 32 -21.80 35.13 26.33
C LYS A 32 -21.25 33.74 26.04
N ARG A 33 -22.11 32.73 25.91
CA ARG A 33 -21.69 31.37 25.56
C ARG A 33 -21.02 31.36 24.17
N THR A 34 -21.59 32.06 23.20
CA THR A 34 -21.01 32.19 21.85
C THR A 34 -19.67 32.93 21.88
N GLU A 35 -19.57 34.03 22.63
CA GLU A 35 -18.32 34.78 22.78
C GLU A 35 -17.20 33.93 23.40
N ILE A 36 -17.53 33.14 24.43
CA ILE A 36 -16.59 32.19 25.04
C ILE A 36 -16.17 31.11 24.02
N MET A 37 -17.13 30.54 23.27
CA MET A 37 -16.83 29.53 22.25
C MET A 37 -15.91 30.08 21.15
N ASN A 38 -16.17 31.30 20.67
CA ASN A 38 -15.31 31.95 19.68
C ASN A 38 -13.92 32.21 20.25
N THR A 39 -13.83 32.70 21.49
CA THR A 39 -12.53 32.93 22.16
C THR A 39 -11.72 31.63 22.28
N ILE A 40 -12.38 30.51 22.61
CA ILE A 40 -11.72 29.20 22.66
C ILE A 40 -11.26 28.79 21.25
N ALA A 41 -12.12 28.91 20.24
CA ALA A 41 -11.84 28.52 18.87
C ALA A 41 -10.70 29.34 18.23
N ASP A 42 -10.63 30.63 18.52
CA ASP A 42 -9.61 31.54 17.99
C ASP A 42 -8.25 31.40 18.71
N SER A 43 -8.24 30.80 19.92
CA SER A 43 -7.04 30.57 20.71
C SER A 43 -6.54 29.13 20.58
N LYS A 44 -5.37 28.97 19.93
CA LYS A 44 -4.73 27.65 19.76
C LYS A 44 -4.51 26.90 21.09
N SER A 45 -4.09 27.59 22.14
CA SER A 45 -3.85 26.94 23.45
C SER A 45 -5.15 26.51 24.11
N MET A 46 -6.16 27.38 24.13
CA MET A 46 -7.47 27.05 24.73
C MET A 46 -8.20 25.98 23.93
N SER A 47 -8.17 26.04 22.59
CA SER A 47 -8.70 25.00 21.72
C SER A 47 -8.04 23.65 22.01
N LYS A 48 -6.72 23.62 22.18
CA LYS A 48 -5.99 22.38 22.50
C LYS A 48 -6.40 21.81 23.86
N GLU A 49 -6.52 22.66 24.87
CA GLU A 49 -6.98 22.25 26.21
C GLU A 49 -8.43 21.75 26.18
N MET A 50 -9.32 22.45 25.49
CA MET A 50 -10.71 22.03 25.30
C MET A 50 -10.80 20.66 24.63
N MET A 51 -10.00 20.43 23.57
CA MET A 51 -9.94 19.15 22.88
C MET A 51 -9.42 18.04 23.79
N ASP A 52 -8.37 18.30 24.57
CA ASP A 52 -7.82 17.36 25.56
C ASP A 52 -8.86 17.00 26.63
N VAL A 53 -9.60 17.99 27.14
CA VAL A 53 -10.70 17.78 28.10
C VAL A 53 -11.82 16.95 27.48
N MET A 54 -12.23 17.25 26.24
CA MET A 54 -13.24 16.47 25.52
C MET A 54 -12.81 15.00 25.37
N MET A 55 -11.57 14.74 24.95
CA MET A 55 -11.05 13.37 24.80
C MET A 55 -10.98 12.59 26.11
N LYS A 56 -10.80 13.28 27.24
CA LYS A 56 -10.75 12.66 28.57
C LYS A 56 -12.14 12.41 29.17
N SER A 57 -13.13 13.24 28.82
CA SER A 57 -14.49 13.11 29.33
C SER A 57 -15.28 12.00 28.62
N GLU A 58 -16.14 11.28 29.35
CA GLU A 58 -16.99 10.23 28.77
C GLU A 58 -17.96 10.80 27.72
N ASN A 59 -18.57 11.96 27.98
CA ASN A 59 -19.45 12.61 27.01
C ASN A 59 -18.70 13.02 25.73
N GLY A 60 -17.49 13.54 25.85
CA GLY A 60 -16.69 13.90 24.68
C GLY A 60 -16.21 12.68 23.90
N LYS A 61 -15.88 11.57 24.57
CA LYS A 61 -15.60 10.28 23.89
C LYS A 61 -16.82 9.77 23.13
N MET A 62 -18.01 9.77 23.74
CA MET A 62 -19.24 9.35 23.06
C MET A 62 -19.53 10.22 21.85
N MET A 63 -19.41 11.55 21.98
CA MET A 63 -19.61 12.48 20.86
C MET A 63 -18.61 12.23 19.72
N MET A 64 -17.34 11.98 20.04
CA MET A 64 -16.31 11.62 19.05
C MET A 64 -16.62 10.29 18.38
N GLU A 65 -17.03 9.28 19.14
CA GLU A 65 -17.42 7.97 18.61
C GLU A 65 -18.65 8.09 17.69
N GLU A 66 -19.63 8.91 18.07
CA GLU A 66 -20.83 9.17 17.28
C GLU A 66 -20.50 9.91 15.97
N MET A 67 -19.67 10.96 16.01
CA MET A 67 -19.16 11.61 14.80
C MET A 67 -18.40 10.64 13.89
N MET A 68 -17.56 9.79 14.48
CA MET A 68 -16.80 8.78 13.74
C MET A 68 -17.73 7.75 13.09
N LYS A 69 -18.82 7.36 13.76
CA LYS A 69 -19.84 6.45 13.22
C LYS A 69 -20.64 7.10 12.10
N GLU A 70 -21.11 8.33 12.29
CA GLU A 70 -21.90 9.06 11.29
C GLU A 70 -21.10 9.32 10.01
N HIS A 71 -19.80 9.60 10.14
CA HIS A 71 -18.91 9.80 9.00
C HIS A 71 -18.10 8.57 8.60
N HIS A 72 -18.41 7.40 9.16
CA HIS A 72 -17.64 6.18 8.94
C HIS A 72 -17.59 5.83 7.46
N ASP A 73 -18.73 5.85 6.76
CA ASP A 73 -18.80 5.50 5.35
C ASP A 73 -18.03 6.48 4.47
N LYS A 74 -18.07 7.77 4.81
CA LYS A 74 -17.34 8.81 4.08
C LYS A 74 -15.83 8.65 4.29
N MET A 75 -15.40 8.39 5.52
CA MET A 75 -14.00 8.13 5.86
C MET A 75 -13.50 6.86 5.18
N MET A 76 -14.28 5.77 5.25
CA MET A 76 -14.00 4.51 4.54
C MET A 76 -13.95 4.72 3.02
N GLY A 77 -14.80 5.58 2.47
CA GLY A 77 -14.79 5.98 1.06
C GLY A 77 -13.50 6.71 0.68
N MET A 78 -13.09 7.71 1.46
CA MET A 78 -11.82 8.43 1.22
C MET A 78 -10.61 7.49 1.32
N MET A 79 -10.61 6.58 2.28
CA MET A 79 -9.53 5.60 2.46
C MET A 79 -9.51 4.53 1.35
N LYS A 80 -10.69 4.10 0.88
CA LYS A 80 -10.80 3.19 -0.27
C LYS A 80 -10.29 3.84 -1.55
N ASN A 81 -10.57 5.12 -1.75
CA ASN A 81 -10.26 5.87 -2.97
C ASN A 81 -8.85 6.47 -2.97
N ASN A 82 -8.12 6.39 -1.85
CA ASN A 82 -6.74 6.84 -1.77
C ASN A 82 -5.76 5.64 -1.73
N PRO A 83 -5.19 5.24 -2.88
CA PRO A 83 -4.32 4.07 -2.98
C PRO A 83 -3.01 4.23 -2.19
N GLU A 84 -2.47 5.45 -2.08
CA GLU A 84 -1.26 5.74 -1.30
C GLU A 84 -1.49 5.54 0.19
N MET A 85 -2.60 6.06 0.71
CA MET A 85 -2.99 5.87 2.12
C MET A 85 -3.26 4.39 2.43
N ARG A 86 -3.94 3.68 1.54
CA ARG A 86 -4.15 2.22 1.72
C ARG A 86 -2.82 1.48 1.74
N LYS A 87 -1.91 1.82 0.83
CA LYS A 87 -0.59 1.17 0.72
C LYS A 87 0.28 1.47 1.94
N SER A 88 0.31 2.71 2.44
CA SER A 88 1.08 3.04 3.64
C SER A 88 0.55 2.29 4.86
N MET A 89 -0.77 2.31 5.07
CA MET A 89 -1.39 1.67 6.22
C MET A 89 -1.28 0.15 6.19
N MET A 90 -1.41 -0.47 5.01
CA MET A 90 -1.20 -1.91 4.84
C MET A 90 0.27 -2.30 5.08
N SER A 91 1.22 -1.50 4.59
CA SER A 91 2.66 -1.70 4.82
C SER A 91 3.02 -1.58 6.30
N GLU A 92 2.45 -0.61 7.00
CA GLU A 92 2.70 -0.37 8.43
C GLU A 92 2.10 -1.47 9.30
N MET A 93 0.84 -1.85 9.08
CA MET A 93 0.23 -3.01 9.74
C MET A 93 1.03 -4.31 9.52
N MET A 94 1.53 -4.52 8.30
CA MET A 94 2.32 -5.71 7.98
C MET A 94 3.69 -5.73 8.67
N LYS A 95 4.30 -4.56 8.92
CA LYS A 95 5.59 -4.46 9.61
C LYS A 95 5.46 -4.70 11.11
N ASP A 96 4.43 -4.14 11.72
CA ASP A 96 4.27 -4.16 13.18
C ASP A 96 3.62 -5.45 13.69
N ASN A 97 2.94 -6.21 12.82
CA ASN A 97 2.29 -7.46 13.20
C ASN A 97 2.62 -8.62 12.24
N PRO A 98 3.82 -9.23 12.38
CA PRO A 98 4.22 -10.38 11.57
C PRO A 98 3.36 -11.64 11.82
N GLU A 99 2.67 -11.73 12.96
CA GLU A 99 1.74 -12.84 13.24
C GLU A 99 0.48 -12.75 12.39
N MET A 100 -0.06 -11.54 12.19
CA MET A 100 -1.21 -11.32 11.31
C MET A 100 -0.92 -11.76 9.86
N MET A 101 0.31 -11.52 9.37
CA MET A 101 0.75 -12.03 8.06
C MET A 101 0.75 -13.55 8.01
N LYS A 102 1.24 -14.22 9.06
CA LYS A 102 1.25 -15.69 9.14
C LYS A 102 -0.16 -16.26 9.18
N GLU A 103 -1.05 -15.68 9.99
CA GLU A 103 -2.44 -16.11 10.10
C GLU A 103 -3.22 -15.86 8.81
N HIS A 104 -3.10 -14.67 8.21
CA HIS A 104 -3.75 -14.35 6.95
C HIS A 104 -3.24 -15.26 5.81
N HIS A 105 -1.93 -15.51 5.76
CA HIS A 105 -1.35 -16.44 4.79
C HIS A 105 -1.84 -17.87 5.02
N ALA A 106 -1.88 -18.35 6.26
CA ALA A 106 -2.39 -19.67 6.61
C ALA A 106 -3.87 -19.81 6.25
N LYS A 107 -4.69 -18.80 6.52
CA LYS A 107 -6.11 -18.77 6.16
C LYS A 107 -6.31 -18.77 4.65
N MET A 108 -5.48 -18.04 3.90
CA MET A 108 -5.51 -18.05 2.44
C MET A 108 -5.12 -19.41 1.88
N MET A 109 -4.08 -20.05 2.43
CA MET A 109 -3.67 -21.40 2.08
C MET A 109 -4.78 -22.43 2.39
N ALA A 110 -5.47 -22.28 3.53
CA ALA A 110 -6.61 -23.12 3.88
C ALA A 110 -7.77 -22.97 2.88
N MET A 111 -8.13 -21.73 2.53
CA MET A 111 -9.16 -21.49 1.50
C MET A 111 -8.78 -22.07 0.13
N MET A 112 -7.51 -21.97 -0.28
CA MET A 112 -7.03 -22.58 -1.53
C MET A 112 -7.08 -24.11 -1.48
N LYS A 113 -6.79 -24.71 -0.32
CA LYS A 113 -6.86 -26.16 -0.12
C LYS A 113 -8.30 -26.66 -0.11
N ASP A 114 -9.20 -25.91 0.50
CA ASP A 114 -10.61 -26.27 0.64
C ASP A 114 -11.41 -25.96 -0.64
N ASN A 115 -10.91 -25.07 -1.49
CA ASN A 115 -11.52 -24.72 -2.77
C ASN A 115 -10.54 -24.94 -3.94
N PRO A 116 -10.39 -26.19 -4.42
CA PRO A 116 -9.50 -26.52 -5.53
C PRO A 116 -9.93 -25.85 -6.85
N GLU A 117 -11.21 -25.53 -7.01
CA GLU A 117 -11.72 -24.84 -8.21
C GLU A 117 -11.23 -23.39 -8.26
N MET A 118 -11.17 -22.71 -7.11
CA MET A 118 -10.54 -21.39 -7.00
C MET A 118 -9.05 -21.44 -7.37
N MET A 119 -8.31 -22.44 -6.87
CA MET A 119 -6.90 -22.61 -7.22
C MET A 119 -6.72 -22.86 -8.72
N HIS A 120 -7.56 -23.73 -9.30
CA HIS A 120 -7.55 -24.03 -10.73
C HIS A 120 -7.83 -22.77 -11.58
N ASN A 121 -8.86 -22.00 -11.24
CA ASN A 121 -9.21 -20.78 -11.96
C ASN A 121 -8.11 -19.73 -11.86
N MET A 122 -7.53 -19.54 -10.67
CA MET A 122 -6.43 -18.61 -10.46
C MET A 122 -5.17 -19.02 -11.24
N MET A 123 -4.81 -20.30 -11.25
CA MET A 123 -3.70 -20.81 -12.06
C MET A 123 -3.98 -20.67 -13.56
N SER A 124 -5.22 -20.94 -14.00
CA SER A 124 -5.65 -20.80 -15.39
C SER A 124 -5.53 -19.35 -15.87
N ASP A 125 -6.03 -18.39 -15.10
CA ASP A 125 -5.95 -16.96 -15.43
C ASP A 125 -4.50 -16.48 -15.44
N MET A 126 -3.68 -16.95 -14.51
CA MET A 126 -2.25 -16.65 -14.49
C MET A 126 -1.54 -17.21 -15.73
N MET A 127 -1.81 -18.46 -16.11
CA MET A 127 -1.28 -19.05 -17.34
C MET A 127 -1.75 -18.32 -18.58
N LYS A 128 -3.02 -17.87 -18.61
CA LYS A 128 -3.56 -17.09 -19.71
C LYS A 128 -2.85 -15.75 -19.83
N MET A 129 -2.70 -15.01 -18.74
CA MET A 129 -1.94 -13.75 -18.73
C MET A 129 -0.47 -13.93 -19.16
N MET A 130 0.18 -15.03 -18.76
CA MET A 130 1.54 -15.34 -19.19
C MET A 130 1.64 -15.65 -20.69
N LYS A 131 0.62 -16.31 -21.26
CA LYS A 131 0.54 -16.59 -22.70
C LYS A 131 0.26 -15.31 -23.50
N ASP A 132 -0.65 -14.47 -22.99
CA ASP A 132 -1.08 -13.24 -23.66
C ASP A 132 -0.02 -12.14 -23.55
N ASN A 133 0.83 -12.17 -22.51
CA ASN A 133 1.90 -11.22 -22.28
C ASN A 133 3.28 -11.91 -22.17
N PRO A 134 3.95 -12.17 -23.30
CA PRO A 134 5.27 -12.83 -23.31
C PRO A 134 6.37 -11.99 -22.63
N GLU A 135 6.24 -10.66 -22.60
CA GLU A 135 7.20 -9.79 -21.90
C GLU A 135 7.08 -9.96 -20.37
N MET A 136 5.88 -10.18 -19.85
CA MET A 136 5.68 -10.54 -18.43
C MET A 136 6.37 -11.86 -18.10
N MET A 137 6.16 -12.90 -18.91
CA MET A 137 6.83 -14.19 -18.74
C MET A 137 8.35 -14.03 -18.75
N LYS A 138 8.89 -13.27 -19.71
CA LYS A 138 10.32 -13.01 -19.83
C LYS A 138 10.88 -12.22 -18.65
N SER A 139 10.15 -11.22 -18.14
CA SER A 139 10.54 -10.44 -16.97
C SER A 139 10.58 -11.30 -15.71
N MET A 140 9.56 -12.13 -15.48
CA MET A 140 9.53 -13.06 -14.35
C MET A 140 10.68 -14.07 -14.44
N MET A 141 10.89 -14.68 -15.61
CA MET A 141 11.96 -15.66 -15.81
C MET A 141 13.34 -15.03 -15.62
N SER A 142 13.55 -13.81 -16.12
CA SER A 142 14.80 -13.07 -15.92
C SER A 142 15.08 -12.78 -14.44
N LYS A 143 14.08 -12.28 -13.69
CA LYS A 143 14.22 -12.00 -12.26
C LYS A 143 14.47 -13.27 -11.45
N MET A 144 13.77 -14.35 -11.77
CA MET A 144 13.98 -15.65 -11.12
C MET A 144 15.39 -16.19 -11.40
N MET A 145 15.89 -16.03 -12.62
CA MET A 145 17.26 -16.40 -12.96
C MET A 145 18.27 -15.53 -12.20
N GLU A 146 18.03 -14.22 -12.10
CA GLU A 146 18.87 -13.29 -11.34
C GLU A 146 18.94 -13.61 -9.85
N SER A 147 17.81 -13.91 -9.21
CA SER A 147 17.78 -14.29 -7.79
C SER A 147 18.46 -15.64 -7.54
N SER A 148 18.50 -16.52 -8.54
CA SER A 148 19.11 -17.85 -8.45
C SER A 148 20.60 -17.87 -8.82
N LYS A 149 21.18 -16.74 -9.29
CA LYS A 149 22.59 -16.68 -9.74
C LYS A 149 23.62 -17.08 -8.67
N GLY A 150 23.26 -17.06 -7.39
CA GLY A 150 24.11 -17.46 -6.26
C GLY A 150 23.69 -18.76 -5.57
N ASP A 151 22.64 -19.42 -6.05
CA ASP A 151 22.13 -20.68 -5.49
C ASP A 151 22.40 -21.83 -6.47
N ASP A 152 23.59 -22.43 -6.33
CA ASP A 152 24.06 -23.53 -7.18
C ASP A 152 23.14 -24.76 -7.11
N ALA A 153 22.50 -25.00 -5.97
CA ALA A 153 21.57 -26.12 -5.81
C ALA A 153 20.29 -25.88 -6.63
N MET A 154 19.75 -24.66 -6.58
CA MET A 154 18.59 -24.27 -7.37
C MET A 154 18.91 -24.24 -8.86
N MET A 155 20.04 -23.65 -9.26
CA MET A 155 20.47 -23.61 -10.67
C MET A 155 20.74 -25.00 -11.23
N SER A 156 21.42 -25.87 -10.47
CA SER A 156 21.69 -27.25 -10.91
C SER A 156 20.40 -28.07 -11.04
N GLY A 157 19.45 -27.91 -10.12
CA GLY A 157 18.11 -28.52 -10.23
C GLY A 157 17.36 -28.06 -11.48
N MET A 158 17.31 -26.75 -11.71
CA MET A 158 16.64 -26.16 -12.86
C MET A 158 17.29 -26.61 -14.18
N CYS A 159 18.62 -26.60 -14.27
CA CYS A 159 19.35 -27.10 -15.44
C CYS A 159 19.10 -28.59 -15.68
N LYS A 160 19.05 -29.40 -14.61
CA LYS A 160 18.79 -30.85 -14.71
C LYS A 160 17.39 -31.13 -15.24
N GLU A 161 16.38 -30.44 -14.73
CA GLU A 161 14.99 -30.62 -15.16
C GLU A 161 14.77 -30.09 -16.58
N MET A 162 15.38 -28.95 -16.92
CA MET A 162 15.38 -28.40 -18.26
C MET A 162 16.04 -29.34 -19.28
N MET A 163 17.16 -29.97 -18.92
CA MET A 163 17.84 -30.98 -19.75
C MET A 163 17.12 -32.33 -19.76
N GLY A 164 16.30 -32.63 -18.74
CA GLY A 164 15.48 -33.84 -18.68
C GLY A 164 14.18 -33.75 -19.51
N SER A 165 13.79 -32.57 -19.95
CA SER A 165 12.58 -32.38 -20.78
C SER A 165 12.81 -32.84 -22.22
N GLU A 166 12.10 -33.88 -22.65
CA GLU A 166 12.15 -34.41 -24.03
C GLU A 166 11.89 -33.31 -25.09
N LYS A 167 10.89 -32.46 -24.85
CA LYS A 167 10.55 -31.35 -25.76
C LYS A 167 11.70 -30.35 -25.91
N MET A 168 12.48 -30.13 -24.85
CA MET A 168 13.66 -29.27 -24.89
C MET A 168 14.81 -29.93 -25.62
N MET A 169 15.04 -31.22 -25.39
CA MET A 169 16.04 -32.01 -26.13
C MET A 169 15.74 -32.01 -27.63
N GLU A 170 14.49 -32.26 -28.04
CA GLU A 170 14.07 -32.20 -29.44
C GLU A 170 14.31 -30.82 -30.07
N MET A 171 14.02 -29.75 -29.32
CA MET A 171 14.24 -28.38 -29.80
C MET A 171 15.74 -28.07 -29.95
N MET A 172 16.58 -28.54 -29.01
CA MET A 172 18.03 -28.43 -29.11
C MET A 172 18.59 -29.23 -30.28
N GLU A 173 18.09 -30.43 -30.55
CA GLU A 173 18.47 -31.22 -31.71
C GLU A 173 18.08 -30.55 -33.02
N LYS A 174 16.86 -30.00 -33.11
CA LYS A 174 16.40 -29.21 -34.27
C LYS A 174 17.30 -27.99 -34.50
N MET A 175 17.62 -27.24 -33.45
CA MET A 175 18.54 -26.09 -33.55
C MET A 175 19.97 -26.50 -33.96
N LYS A 176 20.48 -27.62 -33.44
CA LYS A 176 21.79 -28.16 -33.85
C LYS A 176 21.80 -28.54 -35.33
N LYS A 177 20.74 -29.19 -35.80
CA LYS A 177 20.56 -29.57 -37.20
C LYS A 177 20.50 -28.34 -38.12
N GLU A 178 19.69 -27.34 -37.77
CA GLU A 178 19.59 -26.09 -38.53
C GLU A 178 20.91 -25.30 -38.56
N LYS A 179 21.67 -25.29 -37.45
CA LYS A 179 23.00 -24.66 -37.41
C LYS A 179 24.00 -25.42 -38.31
N MET A 180 23.99 -26.75 -38.31
CA MET A 180 24.82 -27.54 -39.22
C MET A 180 24.46 -27.27 -40.68
N ASP A 181 23.17 -27.22 -41.01
CA ASP A 181 22.71 -26.97 -42.38
C ASP A 181 23.12 -25.57 -42.88
N LYS A 182 22.99 -24.54 -42.02
CA LYS A 182 23.49 -23.18 -42.33
C LYS A 182 25.00 -23.13 -42.50
N SER A 183 25.76 -23.91 -41.73
CA SER A 183 27.22 -23.98 -41.87
C SER A 183 27.67 -24.70 -43.15
N LYS A 184 26.92 -25.73 -43.58
CA LYS A 184 27.17 -26.43 -44.86
C LYS A 184 26.87 -25.51 -46.05
N MET A 185 25.78 -24.74 -46.00
CA MET A 185 25.46 -23.74 -47.03
C MET A 185 26.56 -22.69 -47.21
N LYS A 186 27.09 -22.15 -46.10
CA LYS A 186 28.21 -21.19 -46.15
C LYS A 186 29.54 -21.79 -46.65
N ALA A 187 29.74 -23.10 -46.46
CA ALA A 187 30.93 -23.81 -46.96
C ALA A 187 30.84 -24.09 -48.47
N THR A 188 29.64 -24.28 -49.02
CA THR A 188 29.41 -24.43 -50.47
C THR A 188 29.60 -23.11 -51.22
N ASP A 189 29.13 -21.98 -50.68
CA ASP A 189 29.31 -20.66 -51.32
C ASP A 189 30.79 -20.27 -51.48
N LYS A 190 31.63 -20.58 -50.48
CA LYS A 190 33.08 -20.34 -50.55
C LYS A 190 33.85 -21.26 -51.52
N LYS A 191 33.26 -22.38 -51.95
CA LYS A 191 33.92 -23.32 -52.90
C LYS A 191 33.63 -22.93 -54.35
N THR A 192 32.60 -22.13 -54.60
CA THR A 192 32.24 -21.61 -55.94
C THR A 192 33.11 -20.40 -56.33
N GLU A 193 33.53 -19.56 -55.40
CA GLU A 193 34.39 -18.38 -55.69
C GLU A 193 35.83 -18.73 -56.10
N LYS A 194 36.37 -19.89 -55.69
CA LYS A 194 37.78 -20.26 -55.99
C LYS A 194 38.02 -20.89 -57.37
N LYS A 195 37.00 -21.00 -58.24
CA LYS A 195 37.12 -21.67 -59.54
C LYS A 195 37.09 -20.76 -60.77
N GLU A 196 36.88 -19.45 -60.64
CA GLU A 196 36.78 -18.54 -61.80
C GLU A 196 38.07 -17.79 -62.18
N ASP A 197 39.14 -17.80 -61.37
CA ASP A 197 40.32 -16.94 -61.62
C ASP A 197 41.50 -17.59 -62.40
N HIS A 198 41.30 -18.71 -63.11
CA HIS A 198 42.38 -19.35 -63.89
C HIS A 198 42.07 -19.57 -65.37
N LYS A 199 41.39 -18.61 -66.03
CA LYS A 199 41.26 -18.67 -67.49
C LYS A 199 41.29 -17.31 -68.19
N ALA A 200 42.41 -16.60 -68.08
CA ALA A 200 42.78 -15.58 -69.06
C ALA A 200 44.29 -15.27 -68.96
N HIS A 201 45.12 -16.00 -69.71
CA HIS A 201 46.37 -15.49 -70.30
C HIS A 201 46.96 -16.59 -71.20
N HIS A 202 46.60 -16.54 -72.49
CA HIS A 202 47.42 -17.01 -73.59
C HIS A 202 47.08 -16.21 -74.84
#